data_AF-A0A1Q6WK54-F1
#
_entry.id   AF-A0A1Q6WK54-F1
#
_cell.length_a   1.000
_cell.length_b   1.000
_cell.length_c   1.000
_cell.angle_alpha   90.00
_cell.angle_beta   90.00
_cell.angle_gamma   90.00
#
_symmetry.space_group_name_H-M   'P 1'
#
loop_
_entity.id
_entity.type
_entity.pdbx_description
1 polymer ?
#
loop_
_entity_poly.entity_id
_entity_poly.type
_entity_poly.pdbx_seq_one_letter_code
_entity_poly.pdbx_strand_id
1 'polypeptide(L)'
;MRRIAAAVVMIVLGVAATSAWAQDKGTVRFAYLRLGWSATEIIQQEKLLEKRGWKVEWSVIDPIPGLVNAFAASHADVIDMSTVLAGRMFEQGQKVQIFGVTTGPTTYILVPTDSSIRDVPDLKGKKLGAIPGSRR
;
A
#
# COMPACT_ATOMS: atom_id res chain seq x y z
N MET A 1 -13.40 60.69 -19.24
CA MET A 1 -14.13 59.40 -19.30
C MET A 1 -13.48 58.36 -20.23
N ARG A 2 -12.14 58.36 -20.42
CA ARG A 2 -11.44 57.42 -21.33
C ARG A 2 -10.32 56.62 -20.64
N ARG A 3 -10.17 56.79 -19.32
CA ARG A 3 -9.16 56.12 -18.48
C ARG A 3 -9.74 55.07 -17.52
N ILE A 4 -11.06 55.00 -17.39
CA ILE A 4 -11.74 54.03 -16.51
C ILE A 4 -12.06 52.73 -17.25
N ALA A 5 -12.21 52.78 -18.58
CA ALA A 5 -12.50 51.60 -19.41
C ALA A 5 -11.32 50.61 -19.51
N ALA A 6 -10.08 51.05 -19.28
CA ALA A 6 -8.90 50.18 -19.37
C ALA A 6 -8.69 49.32 -18.10
N ALA A 7 -9.22 49.74 -16.95
CA ALA A 7 -9.03 49.04 -15.68
C ALA A 7 -9.98 47.84 -15.52
N VAL A 8 -11.14 47.86 -16.16
CA VAL A 8 -12.14 46.78 -16.06
C VAL A 8 -11.80 45.59 -16.97
N VAL A 9 -11.12 45.83 -18.09
CA VAL A 9 -10.70 44.76 -19.02
C VAL A 9 -9.53 43.93 -18.46
N MET A 10 -8.67 44.52 -17.62
CA MET A 10 -7.54 43.82 -16.98
C MET A 10 -7.96 42.89 -15.83
N ILE A 11 -9.16 43.04 -15.28
CA ILE A 11 -9.66 42.17 -14.20
C ILE A 11 -10.34 40.92 -14.76
N VAL A 12 -10.91 40.97 -15.97
CA VAL A 12 -11.56 39.81 -16.60
C VAL A 12 -10.54 38.81 -17.16
N LEU A 13 -9.33 39.26 -17.50
CA LEU A 13 -8.22 38.37 -17.93
C LEU A 13 -7.48 37.69 -16.76
N GLY A 14 -7.71 38.11 -15.51
CA GLY A 14 -7.04 37.55 -14.34
C GLY A 14 -7.73 36.33 -13.70
N VAL A 15 -8.97 36.02 -14.10
CA VAL A 15 -9.78 34.97 -13.45
C VAL A 15 -9.70 33.61 -14.17
N ALA A 16 -9.04 33.53 -15.33
CA ALA A 16 -8.92 32.27 -16.08
C ALA A 16 -7.73 31.38 -15.67
N ALA A 17 -6.82 31.84 -14.80
CA ALA A 17 -5.58 31.13 -14.47
C ALA A 17 -5.63 30.30 -13.17
N THR A 18 -6.78 30.20 -12.49
CA THR A 18 -6.91 29.40 -11.25
C THR A 18 -7.40 27.97 -11.48
N SER A 19 -7.64 27.57 -12.73
CA SER A 19 -7.91 26.18 -13.04
C SER A 19 -6.59 25.44 -13.29
N ALA A 20 -6.38 24.38 -12.50
CA ALA A 20 -5.38 23.35 -12.72
C ALA A 20 -3.95 23.61 -12.21
N TRP A 21 -3.82 23.82 -10.90
CA TRP A 21 -2.89 22.97 -10.14
C TRP A 21 -3.51 21.57 -9.99
N ALA A 22 -3.91 20.96 -11.11
CA ALA A 22 -4.00 19.52 -11.19
C ALA A 22 -2.54 19.08 -11.25
N GLN A 23 -1.89 19.07 -10.08
CA GLN A 23 -0.58 18.48 -9.92
C GLN A 23 -0.73 17.08 -10.50
N ASP A 24 -0.11 16.84 -11.67
CA ASP A 24 -0.13 15.53 -12.30
C ASP A 24 0.38 14.58 -11.22
N LYS A 25 -0.51 13.74 -10.68
CA LYS A 25 -0.25 12.99 -9.44
C LYS A 25 0.80 11.90 -9.63
N GLY A 26 1.53 11.94 -10.75
CA GLY A 26 2.32 10.85 -11.28
C GLY A 26 1.44 9.63 -11.55
N THR A 27 2.04 8.63 -12.19
CA THR A 27 1.51 7.27 -12.07
C THR A 27 2.06 6.68 -10.78
N VAL A 28 1.18 6.17 -9.92
CA VAL A 28 1.57 5.45 -8.71
C VAL A 28 1.70 3.97 -9.05
N ARG A 29 2.88 3.38 -8.86
CA ARG A 29 3.08 1.94 -9.05
C ARG A 29 2.78 1.22 -7.75
N PHE A 30 1.64 0.53 -7.72
CA PHE A 30 1.14 -0.16 -6.54
C PHE A 30 1.32 -1.67 -6.71
N ALA A 31 2.00 -2.33 -5.78
CA ALA A 31 2.08 -3.79 -5.75
C ALA A 31 1.42 -4.38 -4.49
N TYR A 32 0.77 -5.54 -4.61
CA TYR A 32 0.18 -6.23 -3.46
C TYR A 32 0.13 -7.75 -3.67
N LEU A 33 -0.07 -8.50 -2.60
CA LEU A 33 -0.19 -9.95 -2.65
C LEU A 33 -1.58 -10.40 -3.07
N ARG A 34 -1.67 -11.33 -4.02
CA ARG A 34 -2.92 -12.02 -4.33
C ARG A 34 -3.30 -12.93 -3.15
N LEU A 35 -4.34 -12.55 -2.42
CA LEU A 35 -4.86 -13.26 -1.26
C LEU A 35 -6.30 -13.75 -1.47
N GLY A 36 -7.04 -13.14 -2.40
CA GLY A 36 -8.45 -13.43 -2.68
C GLY A 36 -9.43 -12.74 -1.73
N TRP A 37 -8.93 -12.01 -0.73
CA TRP A 37 -9.75 -11.33 0.28
C TRP A 37 -9.17 -9.97 0.72
N SER A 38 -8.04 -9.54 0.16
CA SER A 38 -7.42 -8.28 0.58
C SER A 38 -8.27 -7.08 0.15
N ALA A 39 -8.31 -6.03 0.98
CA ALA A 39 -9.02 -4.80 0.64
C ALA A 39 -8.45 -4.16 -0.64
N THR A 40 -7.15 -4.32 -0.88
CA THR A 40 -6.46 -3.78 -2.06
C THR A 40 -6.93 -4.43 -3.35
N GLU A 41 -7.27 -5.72 -3.35
CA GLU A 41 -7.89 -6.37 -4.52
C GLU A 41 -9.21 -5.71 -4.89
N ILE A 42 -10.05 -5.41 -3.90
CA ILE A 42 -11.33 -4.74 -4.13
C ILE A 42 -11.09 -3.31 -4.62
N ILE A 43 -10.13 -2.57 -4.05
CA ILE A 43 -9.77 -1.23 -4.51
C ILE A 43 -9.39 -1.24 -5.99
N GLN A 44 -8.59 -2.22 -6.44
CA GLN A 44 -8.22 -2.38 -7.85
C GLN A 44 -9.43 -2.78 -8.71
N GLN A 45 -10.15 -3.84 -8.34
CA GLN A 45 -11.27 -4.38 -9.13
C GLN A 45 -12.37 -3.34 -9.34
N GLU A 46 -12.70 -2.60 -8.29
CA GLU A 46 -13.69 -1.54 -8.31
C GLU A 46 -13.16 -0.20 -8.84
N LYS A 47 -11.87 -0.13 -9.20
CA LYS A 47 -11.18 1.06 -9.71
C LYS A 47 -11.37 2.29 -8.81
N LEU A 48 -11.33 2.09 -7.49
CA LEU A 48 -11.72 3.12 -6.52
C LEU A 48 -10.75 4.32 -6.52
N LEU A 49 -9.48 4.09 -6.84
CA LEU A 49 -8.47 5.16 -6.93
C LEU A 49 -8.60 5.92 -8.24
N GLU A 50 -8.83 5.22 -9.34
CA GLU A 50 -9.01 5.79 -10.68
C GLU A 50 -10.30 6.60 -10.76
N LYS A 51 -11.39 6.14 -10.13
CA LYS A 51 -12.63 6.91 -9.94
C LYS A 51 -12.41 8.22 -9.16
N ARG A 52 -11.32 8.32 -8.39
CA ARG A 52 -10.87 9.53 -7.67
C ARG A 52 -9.80 10.32 -8.43
N GLY A 53 -9.56 9.99 -9.71
CA GLY A 53 -8.63 10.70 -10.59
C GLY A 53 -7.16 10.33 -10.41
N TRP A 54 -6.84 9.22 -9.75
CA TRP A 54 -5.45 8.72 -9.65
C TRP A 54 -5.10 7.88 -10.87
N LYS A 55 -3.86 7.99 -11.34
CA LYS A 55 -3.27 7.05 -12.31
C LYS A 55 -2.50 5.99 -11.52
N VAL A 56 -2.90 4.73 -11.62
CA VAL A 56 -2.28 3.64 -10.85
C VAL A 56 -1.87 2.52 -11.80
N GLU A 57 -0.62 2.09 -11.66
CA GLU A 57 -0.10 0.88 -12.29
C GLU A 57 -0.08 -0.23 -11.24
N TRP A 58 -0.87 -1.28 -11.48
CA TRP A 58 -1.06 -2.37 -10.53
C TRP A 58 -0.14 -3.55 -10.84
N SER A 59 0.57 -4.03 -9.83
CA SER A 59 1.35 -5.27 -9.86
C SER A 59 0.80 -6.26 -8.84
N VAL A 60 0.08 -7.27 -9.32
CA VAL A 60 -0.46 -8.33 -8.47
C VAL A 60 0.57 -9.44 -8.35
N ILE A 61 1.04 -9.69 -7.14
CA ILE A 61 2.16 -10.60 -6.87
C ILE A 61 1.66 -11.84 -6.13
N ASP A 62 2.04 -13.03 -6.56
CA ASP A 62 1.69 -14.27 -5.85
C ASP A 62 2.65 -14.57 -4.67
N PRO A 63 3.99 -14.57 -4.86
CA PRO A 63 4.91 -14.89 -3.77
C PRO A 63 5.37 -13.65 -2.96
N ILE A 64 5.43 -13.76 -1.63
CA ILE A 64 5.97 -12.72 -0.72
C ILE A 64 7.34 -12.18 -1.17
N PRO A 65 8.35 -13.02 -1.53
CA PRO A 65 9.62 -12.50 -2.04
C PRO A 65 9.49 -11.59 -3.26
N GLY A 66 8.53 -11.85 -4.15
CA GLY A 66 8.27 -11.02 -5.32
C GLY A 66 7.85 -9.61 -4.94
N LEU A 67 7.05 -9.46 -3.87
CA LEU A 67 6.58 -8.16 -3.40
C LEU A 67 7.72 -7.33 -2.83
N VAL A 68 8.54 -7.97 -1.98
CA VAL A 68 9.72 -7.31 -1.37
C VAL A 68 10.69 -6.88 -2.46
N ASN A 69 10.95 -7.73 -3.46
CA ASN A 69 11.84 -7.42 -4.58
C ASN A 69 11.29 -6.29 -5.45
N ALA A 70 9.99 -6.26 -5.73
CA ALA A 70 9.36 -5.18 -6.50
C ALA A 70 9.55 -3.81 -5.83
N PHE A 71 9.40 -3.74 -4.51
CA PHE A 71 9.69 -2.52 -3.75
C PHE A 71 11.19 -2.22 -3.70
N ALA A 72 12.03 -3.23 -3.44
CA ALA A 72 13.49 -3.09 -3.38
C ALA A 72 14.10 -2.50 -4.64
N ALA A 73 13.62 -2.95 -5.80
CA ALA A 73 14.09 -2.55 -7.11
C ALA A 73 13.42 -1.26 -7.60
N SER A 74 12.65 -0.56 -6.75
CA SER A 74 11.88 0.63 -7.12
C SER A 74 10.94 0.37 -8.30
N HIS A 75 10.42 -0.85 -8.45
CA HIS A 75 9.35 -1.19 -9.40
C HIS A 75 7.96 -0.91 -8.82
N ALA A 76 7.84 -0.81 -7.51
CA ALA A 76 6.65 -0.36 -6.80
C ALA A 76 7.00 0.85 -5.91
N ASP A 77 6.12 1.85 -5.91
CA ASP A 77 6.17 3.02 -5.02
C ASP A 77 5.43 2.74 -3.72
N VAL A 78 4.37 1.92 -3.80
CA VAL A 78 3.53 1.53 -2.66
C VAL A 78 3.33 0.03 -2.68
N ILE A 79 3.41 -0.57 -1.49
CA ILE A 79 3.07 -1.97 -1.29
C ILE A 79 2.08 -2.14 -0.15
N ASP A 80 1.10 -3.03 -0.34
CA ASP A 80 0.23 -3.51 0.74
C ASP A 80 0.83 -4.78 1.35
N MET A 81 1.22 -4.70 2.63
CA MET A 81 1.97 -5.76 3.31
C MET A 81 1.86 -5.70 4.84
N SER A 82 2.36 -6.74 5.52
CA SER A 82 2.38 -6.79 6.98
C SER A 82 3.45 -5.86 7.58
N THR A 83 3.14 -5.26 8.73
CA THR A 83 4.08 -4.43 9.50
C THR A 83 5.35 -5.17 9.88
N VAL A 84 5.25 -6.49 10.07
CA VAL A 84 6.39 -7.35 10.40
C VAL A 84 7.38 -7.45 9.23
N LEU A 85 6.88 -7.58 8.00
CA LEU A 85 7.73 -7.64 6.83
C LEU A 85 8.36 -6.26 6.53
N ALA A 86 7.62 -5.17 6.77
CA ALA A 86 8.16 -3.81 6.71
C ALA A 86 9.29 -3.62 7.73
N GLY A 87 9.14 -4.15 8.95
CA GLY A 87 10.21 -4.17 9.96
C GLY A 87 11.46 -4.91 9.47
N ARG A 88 11.31 -6.09 8.86
CA ARG A 88 12.45 -6.81 8.26
C ARG A 88 13.14 -5.98 7.17
N MET A 89 12.37 -5.36 6.28
CA MET A 89 12.92 -4.53 5.21
C MET A 89 13.72 -3.35 5.76
N PHE A 90 13.22 -2.71 6.81
CA PHE A 90 13.92 -1.65 7.54
C PHE A 90 15.24 -2.14 8.12
N GLU A 91 15.25 -3.29 8.81
CA GLU A 91 16.49 -3.90 9.35
C GLU A 91 17.49 -4.27 8.24
N GLN A 92 17.00 -4.55 7.03
CA GLN A 92 17.82 -4.80 5.84
C GLN A 92 18.29 -3.51 5.13
N GLY A 93 18.04 -2.34 5.72
CA GLY A 93 18.52 -1.04 5.22
C GLY A 93 17.62 -0.40 4.16
N GLN A 94 16.43 -0.95 3.87
CA GLN A 94 15.50 -0.30 2.97
C GLN A 94 14.82 0.91 3.60
N LYS A 95 14.66 1.96 2.78
CA LYS A 95 13.85 3.13 3.14
C LYS A 95 12.37 2.80 2.98
N VAL A 96 11.78 2.28 4.04
CA VAL A 96 10.35 1.96 4.13
C VAL A 96 9.66 2.91 5.09
N GLN A 97 8.47 3.40 4.72
CA GLN A 97 7.60 4.19 5.58
C GLN A 97 6.20 3.58 5.57
N ILE A 98 5.66 3.31 6.76
CA ILE A 98 4.28 2.84 6.93
C ILE A 98 3.39 4.07 7.09
N PHE A 99 2.39 4.22 6.23
CA PHE A 99 1.45 5.36 6.25
C PHE A 99 0.02 4.97 6.61
N GLY A 100 -0.27 3.67 6.73
CA GLY A 100 -1.59 3.17 7.09
C GLY A 100 -1.55 1.70 7.49
N VAL A 101 -2.54 1.28 8.26
CA VAL A 101 -2.76 -0.11 8.66
C VAL A 101 -4.22 -0.46 8.37
N THR A 102 -4.43 -1.50 7.58
CA THR A 102 -5.76 -1.91 7.07
C THR A 102 -6.36 -3.09 7.82
N THR A 103 -5.55 -3.87 8.54
CA THR A 103 -6.00 -5.06 9.29
C THR A 103 -5.44 -5.09 10.71
N GLY A 104 -6.27 -5.45 11.69
CA GLY A 104 -5.87 -5.63 13.09
C GLY A 104 -5.12 -6.94 13.37
N PRO A 105 -4.55 -7.11 14.58
CA PRO A 105 -3.75 -8.28 14.90
C PRO A 105 -4.62 -9.54 15.05
N THR A 106 -4.38 -10.52 14.18
CA THR A 106 -4.97 -11.87 14.30
C THR A 106 -3.89 -12.92 14.05
N THR A 107 -2.94 -13.03 14.98
CA THR A 107 -1.95 -14.12 14.95
C THR A 107 -2.48 -15.27 15.80
N TYR A 108 -2.65 -16.43 15.17
CA TYR A 108 -3.08 -17.66 15.83
C TYR A 108 -2.05 -18.77 15.59
N ILE A 109 -1.91 -19.66 16.57
CA ILE A 109 -1.20 -20.93 16.39
C ILE A 109 -2.27 -21.96 16.04
N LEU A 110 -2.23 -22.43 14.81
CA LEU A 110 -3.13 -23.46 14.32
C LEU A 110 -2.49 -24.83 14.55
N VAL A 111 -3.27 -25.74 15.14
CA VAL A 111 -2.88 -27.14 15.34
C VAL A 111 -3.98 -28.05 14.77
N PRO A 112 -3.64 -29.29 14.35
CA PRO A 112 -4.65 -30.28 13.98
C PRO A 112 -5.68 -30.51 15.10
N THR A 113 -6.91 -30.85 14.74
CA THR A 113 -8.01 -31.04 15.71
C THR A 113 -7.73 -32.17 16.71
N ASP A 114 -6.93 -33.16 16.31
CA ASP A 114 -6.48 -34.30 17.10
C ASP A 114 -5.12 -34.07 17.80
N SER A 115 -4.58 -32.85 17.73
CA SER A 115 -3.31 -32.49 18.39
C SER A 115 -3.43 -32.52 19.91
N SER A 116 -2.38 -32.99 20.57
CA SER A 116 -2.23 -32.90 22.02
C SER A 116 -1.83 -31.50 22.51
N ILE A 117 -1.49 -30.58 21.61
CA ILE A 117 -1.08 -29.21 21.93
C ILE A 117 -2.33 -28.43 22.35
N ARG A 118 -2.36 -27.97 23.60
CA ARG A 118 -3.45 -27.15 24.16
C ARG A 118 -2.98 -25.75 24.48
N ASP A 119 -1.72 -25.59 24.88
CA ASP A 119 -1.16 -24.30 25.28
C ASP A 119 0.26 -24.07 24.74
N VAL A 120 0.76 -22.84 24.91
CA VAL A 120 2.11 -22.43 24.46
C VAL A 120 3.23 -23.35 24.99
N PRO A 121 3.23 -23.83 26.25
CA PRO A 121 4.27 -24.74 26.73
C PRO A 121 4.39 -26.05 25.95
N ASP A 122 3.29 -26.55 25.38
CA ASP A 122 3.28 -27.82 24.62
C ASP A 122 4.04 -27.73 23.30
N LEU A 123 4.35 -26.51 22.85
CA LEU A 123 5.15 -26.23 21.66
C LEU A 123 6.65 -26.53 21.87
N LYS A 124 7.09 -26.75 23.12
CA LYS A 124 8.49 -27.02 23.42
C LYS A 124 8.98 -28.27 22.69
N GLY A 125 10.06 -28.10 21.92
CA GLY A 125 10.64 -29.18 21.11
C GLY A 125 9.84 -29.54 19.86
N LYS A 126 8.76 -28.81 19.54
CA LYS A 126 8.00 -29.00 18.29
C LYS A 126 8.57 -28.12 17.17
N LYS A 127 8.41 -28.58 15.93
CA LYS A 127 8.66 -27.76 14.74
C LYS A 127 7.44 -26.87 14.49
N LEU A 128 7.68 -25.57 14.32
CA LEU A 128 6.62 -24.58 14.15
C LEU A 128 6.73 -23.93 12.78
N GLY A 129 5.74 -24.14 11.91
CA GLY A 129 5.60 -23.38 10.66
C GLY A 129 5.25 -21.93 10.97
N ALA A 130 5.81 -20.98 10.22
CA ALA A 130 5.53 -19.55 10.36
C ALA A 130 5.48 -18.89 8.98
N ILE A 131 4.66 -17.86 8.84
CA ILE A 131 4.73 -16.99 7.65
C ILE A 131 6.09 -16.27 7.69
N PRO A 132 6.87 -16.26 6.61
CA PRO A 132 8.15 -15.54 6.57
C PRO A 132 8.00 -14.11 7.08
N GLY A 133 8.81 -13.73 8.05
CA GLY A 133 8.73 -12.44 8.77
C GLY A 133 8.15 -12.59 10.16
N SER A 134 7.20 -13.49 10.40
CA SER A 134 6.41 -13.58 11.65
C SER A 134 7.18 -13.95 12.93
N ARG A 135 8.49 -14.25 12.88
CA ARG A 135 9.30 -14.57 14.06
C ARG A 135 10.70 -13.95 13.97
N ARG A 136 11.17 -13.45 15.11
CA ARG A 136 12.59 -13.14 15.38
C ARG A 136 13.39 -14.43 15.50
#